data_AF-A0A7X7BP38-F1
#
_entry.id   AF-A0A7X7BP38-F1
#
_cell.length_a   1.000
_cell.length_b   1.000
_cell.length_c   1.000
_cell.angle_alpha   90.00
_cell.angle_beta   90.00
_cell.angle_gamma   90.00
#
_symmetry.space_group_name_H-M   'P 1'
#
loop_
_entity.id
_entity.type
_entity.pdbx_description
1 polymer ?
#
loop_
_entity_poly.entity_id
_entity_poly.type
_entity_poly.pdbx_seq_one_letter_code
_entity_poly.pdbx_strand_id
1 'polypeptide(L)'
;MNIDSKTLEQQDMKMLVHSLELVSARIFESMITLNQVSCSNTPEMNSLFNQWVSCLGQEVIRAVGEKGELDPEEISKSIGVSSSTIISLALALHRQGKIRIKSFMVEPGDNVNTEICDCFK
;
A
#
# COMPACT_ATOMS: atom_id res chain seq x y z
N MET A 1 5.08 -41.80 -14.70
CA MET A 1 6.38 -41.54 -14.05
C MET A 1 7.00 -42.91 -13.78
N ASN A 2 8.03 -43.28 -14.53
CA ASN A 2 8.61 -44.63 -14.50
C ASN A 2 9.70 -44.64 -13.42
N ILE A 3 9.37 -45.14 -12.23
CA ILE A 3 10.28 -45.16 -11.07
C ILE A 3 11.14 -46.41 -11.20
N ASP A 4 12.44 -46.23 -11.42
CA ASP A 4 13.42 -47.33 -11.46
C ASP A 4 13.82 -47.70 -10.02
N SER A 5 13.53 -48.94 -9.62
CA SER A 5 13.69 -49.41 -8.25
C SER A 5 15.15 -49.48 -7.79
N LYS A 6 16.11 -49.41 -8.71
CA LYS A 6 17.56 -49.43 -8.39
C LYS A 6 18.14 -48.06 -8.04
N THR A 7 17.40 -46.98 -8.25
CA THR A 7 17.86 -45.59 -8.00
C THR A 7 16.93 -44.78 -7.09
N LEU A 8 15.94 -45.44 -6.47
CA LEU A 8 14.96 -44.83 -5.57
C LEU A 8 15.59 -43.91 -4.52
N GLU A 9 16.60 -44.38 -3.78
CA GLU A 9 17.27 -43.57 -2.75
C GLU A 9 17.97 -42.32 -3.31
N GLN A 10 18.54 -42.41 -4.52
CA GLN A 10 19.17 -41.27 -5.18
C GLN A 10 18.16 -40.29 -5.78
N GLN A 11 17.03 -40.79 -6.28
CA GLN A 11 15.91 -39.95 -6.76
C GLN A 11 15.23 -39.25 -5.60
N ASP A 12 14.96 -39.94 -4.50
CA ASP A 12 14.37 -39.37 -3.29
C ASP A 12 15.30 -38.32 -2.67
N MET A 13 16.60 -38.59 -2.60
CA MET A 13 17.58 -37.60 -2.11
C MET A 13 17.67 -36.36 -3.01
N LYS A 14 17.62 -36.51 -4.34
CA LYS A 14 17.59 -35.36 -5.27
C LYS A 14 16.30 -34.56 -5.14
N MET A 15 15.15 -35.24 -4.99
CA MET A 15 13.86 -34.60 -4.79
C MET A 15 13.80 -33.87 -3.45
N LEU A 16 14.42 -34.43 -2.40
CA LEU A 16 14.56 -33.77 -1.10
C LEU A 16 15.44 -32.52 -1.19
N VAL A 17 16.60 -32.61 -1.83
CA VAL A 17 17.50 -31.45 -2.03
C VAL A 17 16.79 -30.35 -2.82
N HIS A 18 16.13 -30.70 -3.93
CA HIS A 18 15.36 -29.74 -4.73
C HIS A 18 14.19 -29.12 -3.95
N SER A 19 13.52 -29.90 -3.10
CA SER A 19 12.47 -29.38 -2.23
C SER A 19 13.02 -28.41 -1.17
N LEU A 20 14.19 -28.71 -0.61
CA LEU A 20 14.88 -27.84 0.35
C LEU A 20 15.35 -26.54 -0.30
N GLU A 21 15.84 -26.59 -1.54
CA GLU A 21 16.20 -25.40 -2.33
C GLU A 21 14.99 -24.49 -2.57
N LEU A 22 13.86 -25.06 -3.01
CA LEU A 22 12.61 -24.33 -3.24
C LEU A 22 12.03 -23.72 -1.95
N VAL A 23 12.05 -24.48 -0.85
CA VAL A 23 11.58 -24.00 0.45
C VAL A 23 12.48 -22.89 0.98
N SER A 24 13.80 -23.03 0.83
CA SER A 24 14.77 -22.00 1.24
C SER A 24 14.60 -20.71 0.43
N ALA A 25 14.38 -20.81 -0.88
CA ALA A 25 14.08 -19.66 -1.74
C ALA A 25 12.78 -18.96 -1.35
N ARG A 26 11.70 -19.72 -1.09
CA ARG A 26 10.41 -19.19 -0.61
C ARG A 26 10.51 -18.52 0.76
N ILE A 27 11.29 -19.08 1.68
CA ILE A 27 11.53 -18.49 3.01
C ILE A 27 12.34 -17.21 2.87
N PHE A 28 13.36 -17.19 2.02
CA PHE A 28 14.18 -16.00 1.77
C PHE A 28 13.35 -14.87 1.13
N GLU A 29 12.54 -15.18 0.12
CA GLU A 29 11.59 -14.23 -0.50
C GLU A 29 10.54 -13.72 0.49
N SER A 30 10.02 -14.61 1.34
CA SER A 30 9.09 -14.24 2.41
C SER A 30 9.76 -13.38 3.47
N MET A 31 11.04 -13.62 3.79
CA MET A 31 11.83 -12.78 4.70
C MET A 31 12.17 -11.41 4.09
N ILE A 32 12.46 -11.34 2.79
CA ILE A 32 12.67 -10.05 2.09
C ILE A 32 11.35 -9.26 2.05
N THR A 33 10.25 -9.91 1.68
CA THR A 33 8.91 -9.30 1.68
C THR A 33 8.51 -8.88 3.10
N LEU A 34 8.73 -9.74 4.09
CA LEU A 34 8.48 -9.44 5.50
C LEU A 34 9.37 -8.30 5.99
N ASN A 35 10.64 -8.19 5.59
CA ASN A 35 11.51 -7.09 5.97
C ASN A 35 11.12 -5.77 5.27
N GLN A 36 10.78 -5.81 3.98
CA GLN A 36 10.26 -4.66 3.23
C GLN A 36 8.95 -4.13 3.83
N VAL A 37 8.15 -5.00 4.45
CA VAL A 37 6.90 -4.65 5.15
C VAL A 37 7.08 -4.41 6.67
N SER A 38 8.10 -4.99 7.31
CA SER A 38 8.35 -4.93 8.78
C SER A 38 9.17 -3.74 9.21
N CYS A 39 9.93 -3.08 8.32
CA CYS A 39 10.59 -1.82 8.67
C CYS A 39 9.61 -0.70 9.09
N SER A 40 8.29 -0.92 8.98
CA SER A 40 7.23 0.05 9.30
C SER A 40 6.22 -0.38 10.38
N ASN A 41 6.38 -1.52 11.07
CA ASN A 41 5.35 -2.06 11.98
C ASN A 41 5.85 -2.40 13.40
N THR A 42 6.59 -1.50 14.06
CA THR A 42 6.51 -1.50 15.53
C THR A 42 5.13 -0.95 15.95
N PRO A 43 4.54 -1.38 17.08
CA PRO A 43 3.28 -0.81 17.56
C PRO A 43 3.31 0.72 17.65
N GLU A 44 4.48 1.29 17.95
CA GLU A 44 4.74 2.73 18.00
C GLU A 44 4.66 3.36 16.61
N MET A 45 5.29 2.76 15.58
CA MET A 45 5.22 3.26 14.21
C MET A 45 3.79 3.19 13.64
N ASN A 46 3.05 2.13 13.98
CA ASN A 46 1.64 2.02 13.60
C ASN A 46 0.78 3.09 14.31
N SER A 47 1.03 3.33 15.60
CA SER A 47 0.38 4.40 16.37
C SER A 47 0.67 5.79 15.78
N LEU A 48 1.93 6.08 15.45
CA LEU A 48 2.33 7.34 14.81
C LEU A 48 1.69 7.51 13.44
N PHE A 49 1.64 6.45 12.63
CA PHE A 49 0.95 6.48 11.34
C PHE A 49 -0.54 6.77 11.50
N ASN A 50 -1.22 6.11 12.44
CA ASN A 50 -2.64 6.37 12.71
C ASN A 50 -2.88 7.79 13.24
N GLN A 51 -1.99 8.30 14.09
CA GLN A 51 -2.05 9.70 14.55
C GLN A 51 -1.86 10.67 13.39
N TRP A 52 -0.88 10.41 12.51
CA TRP A 52 -0.64 11.21 11.32
C TRP A 52 -1.86 11.22 10.40
N VAL A 53 -2.43 10.05 10.07
CA VAL A 53 -3.67 9.94 9.28
C VAL A 53 -4.84 10.68 9.96
N SER A 54 -4.94 10.61 11.30
CA SER A 54 -5.96 11.34 12.06
C SER A 54 -5.78 12.86 11.94
N CYS A 55 -4.56 13.38 12.08
CA CYS A 55 -4.24 14.79 11.89
C CYS A 55 -4.61 15.26 10.48
N LEU A 56 -4.23 14.51 9.45
CA LEU A 56 -4.61 14.81 8.07
C LEU A 56 -6.12 14.81 7.87
N GLY A 57 -6.81 13.85 8.49
CA GLY A 57 -8.27 13.78 8.45
C GLY A 57 -8.95 14.98 9.10
N GLN A 58 -8.41 15.53 10.19
CA GLN A 58 -8.94 16.73 10.82
C GLN A 58 -8.80 17.97 9.93
N GLU A 59 -7.68 18.10 9.23
CA GLU A 59 -7.48 19.20 8.28
C GLU A 59 -8.48 19.14 7.11
N VAL A 60 -8.74 17.93 6.59
CA VAL A 60 -9.78 17.72 5.57
C VAL A 60 -11.17 18.08 6.10
N ILE A 61 -11.51 17.68 7.34
CA ILE A 61 -12.79 18.05 7.97
C ILE A 61 -12.90 19.57 8.14
N ARG A 62 -11.82 20.23 8.59
CA ARG A 62 -11.80 21.69 8.77
C ARG A 62 -12.05 22.42 7.46
N ALA A 63 -11.34 22.03 6.39
CA ALA A 63 -11.52 22.62 5.06
C ALA A 63 -12.97 22.51 4.55
N VAL A 64 -13.59 21.34 4.74
CA VAL A 64 -15.01 21.13 4.39
C VAL A 64 -15.94 22.01 5.24
N GLY A 65 -15.64 22.17 6.54
CA GLY A 65 -16.44 23.02 7.44
C GLY A 65 -16.40 24.50 7.09
N GLU A 66 -15.25 25.00 6.61
CA GLU A 66 -15.05 26.41 6.28
C GLU A 66 -15.61 26.79 4.91
N LYS A 67 -15.39 25.95 3.89
CA LYS A 67 -15.71 26.28 2.49
C LYS A 67 -16.93 25.54 1.93
N GLY A 68 -17.36 24.45 2.58
CA GLY A 68 -18.41 23.57 2.09
C GLY A 68 -18.01 22.71 0.87
N GLU A 69 -16.81 22.90 0.35
CA GLU A 69 -16.24 22.21 -0.80
C GLU A 69 -14.79 21.79 -0.49
N LEU A 70 -14.37 20.69 -1.08
CA LEU A 70 -13.04 20.13 -0.91
C LEU A 70 -12.30 20.23 -2.24
N ASP A 71 -11.31 21.11 -2.33
CA ASP A 71 -10.34 21.16 -3.44
C ASP A 71 -9.10 20.33 -3.07
N PRO A 72 -8.88 19.15 -3.70
CA PRO A 72 -7.74 18.32 -3.39
C PRO A 72 -6.38 18.95 -3.72
N GLU A 73 -6.29 19.83 -4.72
CA GLU A 73 -5.04 20.46 -5.12
C GLU A 73 -4.65 21.62 -4.18
N GLU A 74 -5.63 22.39 -3.73
CA GLU A 74 -5.39 23.43 -2.73
C GLU A 74 -4.92 22.81 -1.40
N ILE A 75 -5.62 21.78 -0.94
CA ILE A 75 -5.34 21.14 0.35
C ILE A 75 -4.03 20.35 0.31
N SER A 76 -3.71 19.71 -0.82
CA SER A 76 -2.46 18.97 -0.97
C SER A 76 -1.24 19.87 -0.83
N LYS A 77 -1.28 21.10 -1.39
CA LYS A 77 -0.24 22.13 -1.25
C LYS A 77 -0.11 22.64 0.18
N SER A 78 -1.22 22.81 0.89
CA SER A 78 -1.23 23.27 2.29
C SER A 78 -0.63 22.23 3.25
N ILE A 79 -0.95 20.96 3.04
CA ILE A 79 -0.60 19.84 3.93
C ILE A 79 0.75 19.21 3.55
N GLY A 80 1.18 19.31 2.30
CA GLY A 80 2.42 18.68 1.81
C GLY A 80 2.27 17.19 1.47
N VAL A 81 1.13 16.80 0.88
CA VAL A 81 0.87 15.44 0.39
C VAL A 81 0.41 15.47 -1.06
N SER A 82 0.20 14.33 -1.71
CA SER A 82 -0.37 14.30 -3.07
C SER A 82 -1.88 14.59 -3.05
N SER A 83 -2.43 15.13 -4.15
CA SER A 83 -3.88 15.31 -4.31
C SER A 83 -4.64 13.97 -4.22
N SER A 84 -4.04 12.87 -4.69
CA SER A 84 -4.60 11.52 -4.57
C SER A 84 -4.72 11.05 -3.11
N THR A 85 -3.78 11.45 -2.25
CA THR A 85 -3.84 11.21 -0.81
C THR A 85 -5.05 11.91 -0.19
N ILE A 86 -5.30 13.17 -0.57
CA ILE A 86 -6.48 13.93 -0.08
C ILE A 86 -7.78 13.26 -0.49
N ILE A 87 -7.89 12.82 -1.75
CA ILE A 87 -9.09 12.12 -2.26
C ILE A 87 -9.32 10.80 -1.49
N SER A 88 -8.25 10.04 -1.24
CA SER A 88 -8.31 8.80 -0.48
C SER A 88 -8.73 9.02 0.97
N LEU A 89 -8.22 10.06 1.62
CA LEU A 89 -8.64 10.47 2.97
C LEU A 89 -10.10 10.90 3.00
N ALA A 90 -10.55 11.69 2.02
CA ALA A 90 -11.95 12.10 1.92
C ALA A 90 -12.89 10.89 1.78
N LEU A 91 -12.52 9.91 0.95
CA LEU A 91 -13.27 8.66 0.83
C LEU A 91 -13.31 7.87 2.15
N ALA A 92 -12.18 7.78 2.85
CA ALA A 92 -12.11 7.10 4.14
C ALA A 92 -13.00 7.78 5.20
N LEU A 93 -12.94 9.12 5.29
CA LEU A 93 -13.79 9.91 6.20
C LEU A 93 -15.27 9.79 5.85
N HIS A 94 -15.59 9.70 4.56
CA HIS A 94 -16.95 9.47 4.10
C HIS A 94 -17.49 8.11 4.56
N ARG A 95 -16.70 7.04 4.42
CA ARG A 95 -17.04 5.69 4.90
C ARG A 95 -17.21 5.63 6.42
N GLN A 96 -16.49 6.47 7.16
CA GLN A 96 -16.62 6.61 8.62
C GLN A 96 -17.82 7.49 9.02
N GLY A 97 -18.55 8.09 8.08
CA GLY A 97 -19.67 8.98 8.36
C GLY A 97 -19.26 10.37 8.88
N LYS A 98 -17.97 10.71 8.85
CA LYS A 98 -17.45 12.01 9.33
C LYS A 98 -17.69 13.14 8.33
N ILE A 99 -17.71 12.82 7.04
CA ILE A 99 -18.10 13.74 5.96
C ILE A 99 -19.07 13.06 5.00
N ARG A 100 -19.74 13.84 4.16
CA ARG A 100 -20.61 13.30 3.10
C ARG A 100 -20.23 13.87 1.74
N ILE A 101 -19.71 13.02 0.86
CA ILE A 101 -19.45 13.37 -0.54
C ILE A 101 -20.80 13.40 -1.27
N LYS A 102 -21.11 14.53 -1.92
CA LYS A 102 -22.37 14.72 -2.66
C LYS A 102 -22.19 14.64 -4.17
N SER A 103 -21.06 15.11 -4.67
CA SER A 103 -20.75 15.22 -6.10
C SER A 103 -19.23 15.22 -6.29
N PHE A 104 -18.80 14.97 -7.51
CA PHE A 104 -17.41 15.12 -7.96
C PHE A 104 -17.37 16.08 -9.15
N MET A 105 -16.37 16.95 -9.16
CA MET A 105 -15.98 17.75 -10.32
C MET A 105 -14.72 17.11 -10.91
N VAL A 106 -14.74 16.80 -12.20
CA VAL A 106 -13.66 16.06 -12.88
C VAL A 106 -13.41 16.62 -14.27
N GLU A 107 -12.17 16.52 -14.74
CA GLU A 107 -11.72 16.94 -16.08
C GLU A 107 -10.98 15.79 -16.78
N PRO A 108 -10.86 15.82 -18.13
CA PRO A 108 -10.04 14.85 -18.85
C PRO A 108 -8.58 14.87 -18.37
N GLY A 109 -8.01 13.68 -18.11
CA GLY A 109 -6.60 13.52 -17.77
C GLY A 109 -5.66 13.51 -18.98
N ASP A 110 -4.36 13.54 -18.71
CA ASP A 110 -3.27 13.50 -19.70
C ASP A 110 -2.77 12.08 -20.01
N ASN A 111 -3.42 11.05 -19.44
CA ASN A 111 -3.01 9.64 -19.46
C ASN A 111 -1.62 9.36 -18.84
N VAL A 112 -1.14 10.23 -17.94
CA VAL A 112 0.09 10.01 -17.17
C VAL A 112 -0.27 9.57 -15.76
N ASN A 113 0.37 8.48 -15.30
CA ASN A 113 0.26 8.08 -13.90
C ASN A 113 1.23 8.93 -13.07
N THR A 114 0.69 9.92 -12.36
CA THR A 114 1.46 10.84 -11.51
C THR A 114 1.96 10.20 -10.20
N GLU A 115 1.56 8.97 -9.89
CA GLU A 115 2.01 8.23 -8.72
C GLU A 115 3.20 7.30 -9.01
N ILE A 116 3.53 7.08 -10.29
CA ILE A 116 4.70 6.30 -10.68
C ILE A 116 5.86 7.27 -10.91
N CYS A 117 6.89 7.17 -10.08
CA CYS A 117 8.13 7.91 -10.29
C CYS A 117 8.77 7.52 -11.62
N ASP A 118 9.30 8.49 -12.35
CA ASP A 118 9.96 8.28 -13.65
C ASP A 118 11.19 7.36 -13.55
N CYS A 119 11.69 7.05 -12.34
CA CYS A 119 12.74 6.06 -12.12
C CYS A 119 12.33 4.61 -12.49
N PHE A 120 11.03 4.35 -12.69
CA PHE A 120 10.49 3.04 -13.10
C PHE A 120 10.06 2.96 -14.58
N LYS A 121 10.38 3.99 -15.39
CA LYS A 121 10.17 3.98 -16.84
C LYS A 121 11.40 3.50 -17.61
#